data_AF-A0A536DHB4-F1
#
_entry.id   AF-A0A536DHB4-F1
#
_cell.length_a   1.000
_cell.length_b   1.000
_cell.length_c   1.000
_cell.angle_alpha   90.00
_cell.angle_beta   90.00
_cell.angle_gamma   90.00
#
_symmetry.space_group_name_H-M   'P 1'
#
loop_
_entity.id
_entity.type
_entity.pdbx_description
1 polymer ?
#
loop_
_entity_poly.entity_id
_entity_poly.type
_entity_poly.pdbx_seq_one_letter_code
_entity_poly.pdbx_strand_id
1 'polypeptide(L)'
;MRLLDWNIVAKKRRILVTGVARWWGALLVQRLVEDPDVAEVIGIDVREPRYDLGRADYLKLDIRHSLIGKLVRSVGIDTVVHTLTRIDSFDMDPSRAHEMNVIGTLNLIAGCAGADSPVRR
;
A
#
# COMPACT_ATOMS: atom_id res chain seq x y z
N MET A 1 -12.51 -42.03 -9.63
CA MET A 1 -11.14 -41.56 -9.37
C MET A 1 -10.75 -40.52 -10.42
N ARG A 2 -10.97 -39.23 -10.11
CA ARG A 2 -10.24 -38.09 -10.69
C ARG A 2 -10.11 -37.07 -9.56
N LEU A 3 -8.94 -37.11 -8.95
CA LEU A 3 -8.42 -36.08 -8.07
C LEU A 3 -8.06 -34.86 -8.92
N LEU A 4 -8.05 -33.68 -8.29
CA LEU A 4 -7.40 -32.42 -8.69
C LEU A 4 -8.25 -31.38 -9.43
N ASP A 5 -9.17 -30.76 -8.70
CA ASP A 5 -9.41 -29.31 -8.80
C ASP A 5 -8.85 -28.64 -7.54
N TRP A 6 -7.54 -28.80 -7.28
CA TRP A 6 -6.82 -28.15 -6.17
C TRP A 6 -6.52 -26.66 -6.47
N ASN A 7 -6.98 -26.13 -7.60
CA ASN A 7 -6.51 -24.86 -8.14
C ASN A 7 -7.29 -23.63 -7.68
N ILE A 8 -8.14 -23.76 -6.65
CA ILE A 8 -8.69 -22.61 -5.93
C ILE A 8 -8.40 -22.75 -4.43
N VAL A 9 -7.12 -22.92 -4.08
CA VAL A 9 -6.67 -22.19 -2.90
C VAL A 9 -6.79 -20.72 -3.31
N ALA A 10 -7.82 -20.02 -2.81
CA ALA A 10 -8.01 -18.61 -3.14
C ALA A 10 -6.68 -17.89 -2.94
N LYS A 11 -6.14 -17.30 -4.02
CA LYS A 11 -4.84 -16.61 -3.97
C LYS A 11 -4.93 -15.52 -2.90
N LYS A 12 -4.24 -15.72 -1.78
CA LYS A 12 -4.18 -14.74 -0.70
C LYS A 12 -3.60 -13.43 -1.21
N ARG A 13 -4.14 -12.32 -0.73
CA ARG A 13 -3.80 -10.96 -1.17
C ARG A 13 -2.44 -10.55 -0.60
N ARG A 14 -1.63 -9.86 -1.41
CA ARG A 14 -0.46 -9.11 -0.96
C ARG A 14 -0.75 -7.63 -1.06
N ILE A 15 -0.70 -6.94 0.08
CA ILE A 15 -1.23 -5.59 0.20
C ILE A 15 -0.12 -4.62 0.54
N LEU A 16 -0.02 -3.54 -0.25
CA LEU A 16 0.80 -2.38 0.07
C LEU A 16 -0.06 -1.31 0.72
N VAL A 17 0.32 -0.82 1.90
CA VAL A 17 -0.34 0.31 2.57
C VAL A 17 0.62 1.49 2.63
N THR A 18 0.24 2.63 2.07
CA THR A 18 1.04 3.85 2.15
C THR A 18 0.51 4.75 3.26
N GLY A 19 1.39 5.42 4.01
CA GLY A 19 0.98 6.41 5.02
C GLY A 19 0.87 5.79 6.42
N VAL A 20 1.61 4.71 6.65
CA VAL A 20 1.54 3.90 7.87
C VAL A 20 2.13 4.59 9.09
N ALA A 21 2.85 5.70 8.93
CA ALA A 21 3.30 6.48 10.08
C ALA A 21 2.20 7.34 10.72
N ARG A 22 0.99 7.32 10.13
CA ARG A 22 -0.19 8.01 10.64
C ARG A 22 -1.19 7.00 11.18
N TRP A 23 -2.03 7.47 12.09
CA TRP A 23 -2.98 6.62 12.82
C TRP A 23 -3.85 5.76 11.90
N TRP A 24 -4.42 6.34 10.84
CA TRP A 24 -5.26 5.59 9.89
C TRP A 24 -4.52 4.46 9.16
N GLY A 25 -3.29 4.72 8.71
CA GLY A 25 -2.49 3.72 8.00
C GLY A 25 -2.08 2.59 8.94
N ALA A 26 -1.64 2.91 10.16
CA ALA A 26 -1.28 1.90 11.16
C ALA A 26 -2.49 1.05 11.59
N LEU A 27 -3.62 1.68 11.88
CA LEU A 27 -4.85 0.97 12.26
C LEU A 27 -5.32 0.02 11.14
N LEU A 28 -5.25 0.46 9.89
CA LEU A 28 -5.58 -0.38 8.74
C LEU A 28 -4.64 -1.59 8.66
N VAL A 29 -3.33 -1.37 8.77
CA VAL A 29 -2.32 -2.45 8.76
C VAL A 29 -2.61 -3.46 9.87
N GLN A 30 -2.86 -3.01 11.10
CA GLN A 30 -3.21 -3.89 12.22
C GLN A 30 -4.45 -4.76 11.96
N ARG A 31 -5.39 -4.32 11.12
CA ARG A 31 -6.55 -5.14 10.73
C ARG A 31 -6.24 -6.08 9.59
N LEU A 32 -5.49 -5.62 8.59
CA LEU A 32 -5.13 -6.42 7.42
C LEU A 32 -4.21 -7.58 7.79
N VAL A 33 -3.32 -7.41 8.76
CA VAL A 33 -2.42 -8.48 9.19
C VAL A 33 -3.14 -9.62 9.92
N GLU A 34 -4.34 -9.39 10.46
CA GLU A 34 -5.15 -10.42 11.11
C GLU A 34 -6.09 -11.14 10.14
N ASP A 35 -6.21 -10.64 8.90
CA ASP A 35 -7.10 -11.21 7.89
C ASP A 35 -6.51 -12.52 7.31
N PRO A 36 -7.20 -13.68 7.43
CA PRO A 36 -6.68 -14.95 6.96
C PRO A 36 -6.52 -15.02 5.44
N ASP A 37 -7.21 -14.16 4.67
CA ASP A 37 -7.12 -14.06 3.22
C ASP A 37 -6.00 -13.11 2.75
N VAL A 38 -5.27 -12.50 3.69
CA VAL A 38 -4.10 -11.67 3.42
C VAL A 38 -2.84 -12.48 3.72
N ALA A 39 -1.99 -12.65 2.71
CA ALA A 39 -0.71 -13.33 2.85
C ALA A 39 0.35 -12.42 3.46
N GLU A 40 0.34 -11.14 3.07
CA GLU A 40 1.43 -10.21 3.36
C GLU A 40 0.91 -8.77 3.33
N VAL A 41 1.37 -7.97 4.29
CA VAL A 41 1.12 -6.53 4.34
C VAL A 41 2.47 -5.83 4.40
N ILE A 42 2.72 -4.94 3.44
CA ILE A 42 3.89 -4.07 3.43
C ILE A 42 3.42 -2.64 3.70
N GLY A 43 3.87 -2.06 4.80
CA GLY A 43 3.65 -0.66 5.13
C GLY A 43 4.78 0.22 4.58
N ILE A 44 4.44 1.35 3.95
CA ILE A 44 5.42 2.35 3.52
C ILE A 44 5.07 3.74 4.01
N ASP A 45 6.10 4.48 4.43
CA ASP A 45 6.01 5.89 4.79
C ASP A 45 7.42 6.50 4.76
N VAL A 46 7.50 7.82 4.56
CA VAL A 46 8.77 8.57 4.65
C VAL A 46 9.23 8.78 6.09
N ARG A 47 8.31 8.67 7.05
CA ARG A 47 8.58 8.72 8.49
C ARG A 47 8.44 7.34 9.09
N GLU A 48 9.14 7.11 10.18
CA GLU A 48 9.04 5.87 10.93
C GLU A 48 7.67 5.78 11.63
N PRO A 49 7.02 4.60 11.66
CA PRO A 49 5.74 4.42 12.32
C PRO A 49 5.81 4.71 13.81
N ARG A 50 4.84 5.48 14.31
CA ARG A 50 4.67 5.74 15.75
C ARG A 50 3.83 4.67 16.45
N TYR A 51 3.13 3.87 15.66
CA TYR A 51 2.22 2.84 16.12
C TYR A 51 2.75 1.49 15.65
N ASP A 52 2.52 0.45 16.45
CA ASP A 52 2.86 -0.92 16.09
C ASP A 52 2.09 -1.35 14.84
N LEU A 53 2.79 -1.94 13.88
CA LEU A 53 2.23 -2.46 12.64
C LEU A 53 1.97 -3.98 12.71
N GLY A 54 2.18 -4.60 13.87
CA GLY A 54 2.05 -6.03 14.07
C GLY A 54 3.11 -6.79 13.25
N ARG A 55 2.68 -7.82 12.53
CA ARG A 55 3.56 -8.66 11.70
C ARG A 55 3.83 -8.11 10.29
N ALA A 56 3.44 -6.87 10.00
CA ALA A 56 3.67 -6.27 8.69
C ALA A 56 5.14 -5.89 8.51
N ASP A 57 5.65 -6.06 7.30
CA ASP A 57 6.93 -5.48 6.92
C ASP A 57 6.80 -3.97 6.75
N TYR A 58 7.83 -3.22 7.16
CA TYR A 58 7.89 -1.78 6.99
C TYR A 58 9.09 -1.38 6.13
N LEU A 59 8.82 -0.54 5.12
CA LEU A 59 9.86 0.09 4.31
C LEU A 59 9.75 1.60 4.40
N LYS A 60 10.83 2.24 4.88
CA LYS A 60 10.97 3.70 4.84
C LYS A 60 11.25 4.14 3.41
N LEU A 61 10.19 4.51 2.68
CA LEU A 61 10.26 4.82 1.25
C LEU A 61 9.55 6.13 0.94
N ASP A 62 10.16 6.88 0.03
CA ASP A 62 9.56 8.06 -0.58
C ASP A 62 8.79 7.67 -1.85
N ILE A 63 7.51 8.04 -1.88
CA ILE A 63 6.59 7.73 -2.97
C ILE A 63 6.83 8.57 -4.24
N ARG A 64 7.77 9.52 -4.20
CA ARG A 64 7.95 10.50 -5.28
C ARG A 64 8.62 9.96 -6.55
N HIS A 65 9.25 8.78 -6.55
CA HIS A 65 9.96 8.30 -7.75
C HIS A 65 10.03 6.78 -7.87
N SER A 66 9.45 6.21 -8.94
CA SER A 66 9.69 4.90 -9.61
C SER A 66 9.76 3.59 -8.79
N LEU A 67 10.06 3.64 -7.50
CA LEU A 67 10.29 2.51 -6.61
C LEU A 67 9.01 1.77 -6.30
N ILE A 68 7.86 2.47 -6.26
CA ILE A 68 6.56 1.82 -6.05
C ILE A 68 6.29 0.80 -7.14
N GLY A 69 6.44 1.18 -8.41
CA GLY A 69 6.20 0.26 -9.51
C GLY A 69 7.14 -0.95 -9.47
N LYS A 70 8.40 -0.74 -9.08
CA LYS A 70 9.37 -1.84 -8.89
C LYS A 70 8.95 -2.75 -7.75
N LEU A 71 8.60 -2.19 -6.58
CA LEU A 71 8.15 -2.91 -5.39
C LEU A 71 6.89 -3.73 -5.69
N VAL A 72 5.91 -3.09 -6.34
CA VAL A 72 4.64 -3.71 -6.75
C VAL A 72 4.90 -4.95 -7.61
N ARG A 73 5.77 -4.84 -8.62
CA ARG A 73 6.12 -5.95 -9.50
C ARG A 73 6.97 -7.02 -8.81
N SER A 74 7.99 -6.63 -8.04
CA SER A 74 8.94 -7.58 -7.46
C SER A 74 8.31 -8.44 -6.37
N VAL A 75 7.40 -7.87 -5.58
CA VAL A 75 6.70 -8.60 -4.50
C VAL A 75 5.42 -9.27 -5.03
N GLY A 76 4.89 -8.80 -6.17
CA GLY A 76 3.61 -9.28 -6.69
C GLY A 76 2.43 -8.72 -5.88
N ILE A 77 2.50 -7.45 -5.49
CA ILE A 77 1.43 -6.74 -4.76
C ILE A 77 0.21 -6.61 -5.67
N ASP A 78 -0.89 -7.25 -5.30
CA ASP A 78 -2.13 -7.21 -6.09
C ASP A 78 -3.14 -6.18 -5.58
N THR A 79 -2.91 -5.60 -4.39
CA THR A 79 -3.78 -4.60 -3.79
C THR A 79 -2.94 -3.47 -3.18
N VAL A 80 -3.34 -2.22 -3.41
CA VAL A 80 -2.69 -1.03 -2.83
C VAL A 80 -3.74 -0.19 -2.11
N VAL A 81 -3.45 0.20 -0.87
CA VAL A 81 -4.30 1.10 -0.08
C VAL A 81 -3.52 2.38 0.24
N HIS A 82 -4.05 3.52 -0.20
CA HIS A 82 -3.43 4.82 -0.01
C HIS A 82 -4.08 5.58 1.15
N THR A 83 -3.36 5.76 2.27
CA THR A 83 -3.85 6.54 3.42
C THR A 83 -3.06 7.83 3.65
N LEU A 84 -2.30 8.28 2.64
CA LEU A 84 -1.42 9.45 2.74
C LEU A 84 -2.13 10.79 2.47
N THR A 85 -3.46 10.80 2.42
CA THR A 85 -4.27 12.00 2.19
C THR A 85 -4.20 12.97 3.37
N ARG A 86 -3.92 14.24 3.07
CA ARG A 86 -4.03 15.37 4.00
C ARG A 86 -5.40 16.02 3.84
N ILE A 87 -6.18 16.01 4.92
CA ILE A 87 -7.55 16.56 4.99
C ILE A 87 -7.63 17.85 5.82
N ASP A 88 -6.53 18.27 6.43
CA ASP A 88 -6.51 19.49 7.23
C ASP A 88 -6.30 20.70 6.31
N SER A 89 -7.37 21.48 6.15
CA SER A 89 -7.39 22.69 5.30
C SER A 89 -7.01 23.96 6.07
N PHE A 90 -6.82 23.88 7.39
CA PHE A 90 -6.49 25.04 8.22
C PHE A 90 -4.98 25.17 8.47
N ASP A 91 -4.25 24.06 8.42
CA ASP A 91 -2.84 23.99 8.83
C ASP A 91 -1.87 23.70 7.66
N MET A 92 -2.36 23.72 6.41
CA MET A 92 -1.55 23.38 5.24
C MET A 92 -1.70 24.39 4.11
N ASP A 93 -0.55 24.87 3.63
CA ASP A 93 -0.44 25.64 2.41
C ASP A 93 -1.08 24.87 1.21
N PRO A 94 -1.95 25.53 0.40
CA PRO A 94 -2.65 24.86 -0.70
C PRO A 94 -1.72 24.20 -1.72
N SER A 95 -0.55 24.78 -1.99
CA SER A 95 0.41 24.19 -2.93
C SER A 95 1.02 22.90 -2.39
N ARG A 96 1.34 22.86 -1.08
CA ARG A 96 1.77 21.63 -0.39
C ARG A 96 0.66 20.58 -0.33
N ALA A 97 -0.58 20.99 -0.09
CA ALA A 97 -1.72 20.07 -0.10
C ALA A 97 -1.91 19.45 -1.49
N HIS A 98 -1.79 20.25 -2.55
CA HIS A 98 -1.84 19.77 -3.92
C HIS A 98 -0.69 18.80 -4.25
N GLU A 99 0.55 19.15 -3.88
CA GLU A 99 1.70 18.28 -4.11
C GLU A 99 1.55 16.92 -3.41
N MET A 100 1.09 16.90 -2.16
CA MET A 100 0.87 15.66 -1.42
C MET A 100 -0.30 14.85 -1.96
N ASN A 101 -1.49 15.46 -2.08
CA ASN A 101 -2.72 14.74 -2.37
C ASN A 101 -2.89 14.43 -3.86
N VAL A 102 -2.49 15.36 -4.74
CA VAL A 102 -2.71 15.22 -6.18
C VAL A 102 -1.49 14.58 -6.82
N ILE A 103 -0.33 15.23 -6.71
CA ILE A 103 0.90 14.72 -7.37
C ILE A 103 1.33 13.38 -6.75
N GLY A 104 1.27 13.25 -5.42
CA GLY A 104 1.55 11.98 -4.74
C GLY A 104 0.63 10.83 -5.19
N THR A 105 -0.67 11.09 -5.32
CA THR A 105 -1.63 10.08 -5.80
C THR A 105 -1.41 9.72 -7.27
N LEU A 106 -1.15 10.71 -8.13
CA LEU A 106 -0.85 10.46 -9.54
C LEU A 106 0.39 9.58 -9.71
N ASN A 107 1.44 9.83 -8.93
CA ASN A 107 2.65 9.00 -8.93
C ASN A 107 2.38 7.56 -8.46
N LEU A 108 1.55 7.40 -7.42
CA LEU A 108 1.12 6.08 -6.94
C LEU A 108 0.37 5.32 -8.05
N ILE A 109 -0.64 5.95 -8.66
CA ILE A 109 -1.45 5.36 -9.73
C ILE A 109 -0.56 4.96 -10.91
N ALA A 110 0.35 5.85 -11.34
CA ALA A 110 1.28 5.56 -12.42
C ALA A 110 2.18 4.36 -12.10
N GLY A 111 2.64 4.22 -10.86
CA GLY A 111 3.39 3.05 -10.40
C GLY A 111 2.61 1.73 -10.48
N CYS A 112 1.29 1.79 -10.28
CA CYS A 112 0.39 0.66 -10.32
C CYS A 112 -0.21 0.38 -11.71
N ALA A 113 -0.11 1.31 -12.67
CA ALA A 113 -0.80 1.23 -13.96
C ALA A 113 0.01 0.57 -15.09
N GLY A 114 1.24 0.10 -14.83
CA GLY A 114 2.07 -0.59 -15.83
C GLY A 114 1.42 -1.86 -16.40
N ALA A 115 1.78 -2.24 -17.63
CA ALA A 115 1.22 -3.40 -18.33
C ALA A 115 1.39 -4.71 -17.54
N ASP A 116 2.54 -4.90 -16.90
CA ASP A 116 2.86 -6.07 -16.06
C ASP A 116 2.52 -5.85 -14.58
N SER A 117 1.62 -4.90 -14.27
CA SER A 117 1.24 -4.64 -12.89
C SER A 117 0.33 -5.76 -12.36
N PRO A 118 0.67 -6.38 -11.22
CA PRO A 118 -0.19 -7.36 -10.55
C PRO A 118 -1.40 -6.72 -9.87
N VAL A 119 -1.46 -5.39 -9.76
CA VAL A 119 -2.56 -4.67 -9.09
C VAL A 119 -3.87 -4.88 -9.86
N ARG A 120 -4.89 -5.38 -9.15
CA ARG A 120 -6.23 -5.61 -9.72
C ARG A 120 -6.92 -4.27 -10.01
N ARG A 121 -7.60 -4.19 -11.15
CA ARG A 121 -8.36 -3.00 -11.61
C ARG A 121 -9.85 -3.28 -11.59
#